data_AF-A0A2T3J7Q6-F1
#
_entry.id   AF-A0A2T3J7Q6-F1
#
_cell.length_a   1.000
_cell.length_b   1.000
_cell.length_c   1.000
_cell.angle_alpha   90.00
_cell.angle_beta   90.00
_cell.angle_gamma   90.00
#
_symmetry.space_group_name_H-M   'P 1'
#
loop_
_entity.id
_entity.type
_entity.pdbx_description
1 polymer ?
#
loop_
_entity_poly.entity_id
_entity_poly.type
_entity_poly.pdbx_seq_one_letter_code
_entity_poly.pdbx_strand_id
1 'polypeptide(L)'
;MNRTTYRPLTLLIGGLLLAGCSQTTYRGHGEYFELANRNIVERDLSVPRQQSVVNPAVKKPTVNKTIIANVQTPSNNKPLSLVESAIAAQTKVAPEVKTASIKKATSKTIKPAKKQARSITPLKVWPRERYIDAMSRWLHDDGFNNIAWELPAAVMTQLNQKPEQLITLPGQYRQAVSKLTKTLNVKMYLHVRYYPEKLAAFVPWEGDSTLMMARGENLEMALKTLSTNYNWKWIARNQQGQSYRAKNNYPFPAPYPIATPKGDISQALGKILAPYPVIANLLDNTRTVLIMDEK
;
A
#
# COMPACT_ATOMS: atom_id res chain seq x y z
N MET A 1 28.58 -25.68 -64.29
CA MET A 1 28.08 -26.47 -63.16
C MET A 1 27.23 -25.60 -62.25
N ASN A 2 25.99 -26.05 -62.06
CA ASN A 2 25.04 -25.78 -60.97
C ASN A 2 24.54 -24.34 -60.72
N ARG A 3 23.35 -24.06 -61.28
CA ARG A 3 22.38 -23.10 -60.74
C ARG A 3 21.50 -23.81 -59.71
N THR A 4 21.44 -23.31 -58.48
CA THR A 4 20.49 -23.74 -57.45
C THR A 4 19.39 -22.71 -57.29
N THR A 5 18.17 -23.13 -57.61
CA THR A 5 16.91 -22.42 -57.46
C THR A 5 16.36 -22.64 -56.05
N TYR A 6 16.01 -21.56 -55.34
CA TYR A 6 15.25 -21.61 -54.08
C TYR A 6 13.81 -21.16 -54.34
N ARG A 7 12.85 -22.03 -53.97
CA ARG A 7 11.40 -21.78 -53.98
C ARG A 7 10.98 -21.11 -52.67
N PRO A 8 10.07 -20.12 -52.67
CA PRO A 8 9.45 -19.62 -51.45
C PRO A 8 8.28 -20.53 -51.01
N LEU A 9 8.29 -20.92 -49.74
CA LEU A 9 7.21 -21.66 -49.06
C LEU A 9 6.21 -20.65 -48.48
N THR A 10 5.04 -20.56 -49.10
CA THR A 10 3.89 -19.77 -48.66
C THR A 10 3.25 -20.45 -47.44
N LEU A 11 3.27 -19.79 -46.28
CA LEU A 11 2.61 -20.27 -45.06
C LEU A 11 1.25 -19.57 -44.92
N LEU A 12 0.21 -20.39 -44.95
CA LEU A 12 -1.20 -20.05 -45.06
C LEU A 12 -1.76 -19.62 -43.70
N ILE A 13 -2.41 -18.45 -43.69
CA ILE A 13 -3.15 -17.88 -42.56
C ILE A 13 -4.59 -18.40 -42.60
N GLY A 14 -5.10 -18.89 -41.47
CA GLY A 14 -6.53 -19.06 -41.19
C GLY A 14 -6.65 -19.43 -39.70
N GLY A 15 -7.32 -18.69 -38.82
CA GLY A 15 -8.52 -17.88 -38.99
C GLY A 15 -9.56 -18.42 -38.00
N LEU A 16 -9.26 -18.43 -36.69
CA LEU A 16 -10.20 -18.84 -35.64
C LEU A 16 -11.04 -17.63 -35.21
N LEU A 17 -12.30 -17.59 -35.64
CA LEU A 17 -13.32 -16.69 -35.13
C LEU A 17 -13.92 -17.28 -33.86
N LEU A 18 -13.58 -16.71 -32.70
CA LEU A 18 -14.28 -16.94 -31.44
C LEU A 18 -15.37 -15.87 -31.31
N ALA A 19 -16.61 -16.25 -31.63
CA ALA A 19 -17.80 -15.47 -31.29
C ALA A 19 -18.14 -15.71 -29.81
N GLY A 20 -17.94 -14.69 -28.97
CA GLY A 20 -18.40 -14.68 -27.58
C GLY A 20 -19.77 -14.02 -27.48
N CYS A 21 -20.81 -14.81 -27.21
CA CYS A 21 -22.11 -14.28 -26.79
C CYS A 21 -22.03 -13.89 -25.30
N SER A 22 -22.06 -12.59 -24.98
CA SER A 22 -22.38 -12.13 -23.63
C SER A 22 -23.76 -11.47 -23.62
N GLN A 23 -24.76 -12.18 -23.14
CA GLN A 23 -25.98 -11.58 -22.63
C GLN A 23 -26.20 -12.11 -21.22
N THR A 24 -25.97 -11.25 -20.22
CA THR A 24 -26.60 -11.39 -18.91
C THR A 24 -27.63 -10.28 -18.82
N THR A 25 -28.89 -10.64 -19.00
CA THR A 25 -30.04 -9.78 -18.75
C THR A 25 -30.17 -9.61 -17.23
N TYR A 26 -29.75 -8.44 -16.74
CA TYR A 26 -30.01 -8.01 -15.37
C TYR A 26 -31.52 -7.76 -15.20
N ARG A 27 -32.20 -8.66 -14.49
CA ARG A 27 -33.55 -8.43 -13.95
C ARG A 27 -33.41 -7.78 -12.58
N GLY A 28 -33.32 -6.46 -12.57
CA GLY A 28 -33.39 -5.68 -11.35
C GLY A 28 -34.79 -5.75 -10.76
N HIS A 29 -34.96 -6.49 -9.68
CA HIS A 29 -36.02 -6.20 -8.73
C HIS A 29 -35.54 -5.02 -7.89
N GLY A 30 -36.28 -3.92 -7.90
CA GLY A 30 -35.92 -2.67 -7.25
C GLY A 30 -35.57 -2.89 -5.78
N GLU A 31 -34.29 -2.72 -5.45
CA GLU A 31 -33.85 -2.58 -4.08
C GLU A 31 -34.21 -1.17 -3.63
N TYR A 32 -35.23 -1.08 -2.78
CA TYR A 32 -35.58 0.14 -2.07
C TYR A 32 -34.45 0.45 -1.09
N PHE A 33 -33.78 1.58 -1.32
CA PHE A 33 -32.88 2.16 -0.31
C PHE A 33 -33.74 2.78 0.78
N GLU A 34 -33.83 2.12 1.94
CA GLU A 34 -34.28 2.79 3.15
C GLU A 34 -33.23 3.85 3.54
N LEU A 35 -33.60 5.11 3.35
CA LEU A 35 -32.83 6.25 3.84
C LEU A 35 -32.81 6.20 5.36
N ALA A 36 -31.69 5.74 5.93
CA ALA A 36 -31.42 5.95 7.35
C ALA A 36 -31.48 7.46 7.61
N ASN A 37 -32.43 7.88 8.46
CA ASN A 37 -32.61 9.27 8.91
C ASN A 37 -31.27 9.84 9.40
N ARG A 38 -30.56 10.55 8.51
CA ARG A 38 -29.42 11.39 8.86
C ARG A 38 -29.94 12.81 8.89
N ASN A 39 -29.74 13.47 10.03
CA ASN A 39 -29.96 14.91 10.16
C ASN A 39 -29.04 15.64 9.19
N ILE A 40 -29.61 16.08 8.07
CA ILE A 40 -28.96 17.01 7.15
C ILE A 40 -29.05 18.37 7.82
N VAL A 41 -27.93 18.84 8.38
CA VAL A 41 -27.77 20.23 8.78
C VAL A 41 -27.49 21.00 7.49
N GLU A 42 -28.50 21.68 6.96
CA GLU A 42 -28.32 22.63 5.87
C GLU A 42 -27.43 23.76 6.38
N ARG A 43 -26.20 23.79 5.86
CA ARG A 43 -25.27 24.88 6.15
C ARG A 43 -25.60 26.00 5.17
N ASP A 44 -26.31 27.01 5.67
CA ASP A 44 -26.60 28.24 4.92
C ASP A 44 -25.29 28.84 4.38
N LEU A 45 -25.19 28.96 3.05
CA LEU A 45 -24.02 29.48 2.32
C LEU A 45 -24.20 30.96 1.96
N SER A 46 -24.92 31.73 2.77
CA SER A 46 -25.00 33.18 2.60
C SER A 46 -23.65 33.85 2.89
N VAL A 47 -22.93 34.11 1.80
CA VAL A 47 -21.91 35.15 1.56
C VAL A 47 -21.27 35.78 2.82
N PRO A 48 -20.01 35.45 3.15
CA PRO A 48 -19.25 36.23 4.10
C PRO A 48 -18.95 37.61 3.49
N ARG A 49 -19.55 38.64 4.07
CA ARG A 49 -19.23 40.06 3.83
C ARG A 49 -17.72 40.27 4.02
N GLN A 50 -17.04 40.78 2.98
CA GLN A 50 -15.64 41.18 3.07
C GLN A 50 -15.49 42.27 4.15
N GLN A 51 -14.79 41.95 5.24
CA GLN A 51 -14.28 42.97 6.15
C GLN A 51 -12.94 43.45 5.63
N SER A 52 -12.89 44.70 5.20
CA SER A 52 -11.66 45.40 4.86
C SER A 52 -10.76 45.47 6.10
N VAL A 53 -9.59 44.82 6.02
CA VAL A 53 -8.55 44.91 7.05
C VAL A 53 -7.86 46.27 6.89
N VAL A 54 -8.18 47.19 7.79
CA VAL A 54 -7.35 48.36 8.07
C VAL A 54 -6.17 47.89 8.92
N ASN A 55 -4.95 48.09 8.42
CA ASN A 55 -3.71 47.95 9.16
C ASN A 55 -3.66 48.95 10.33
N PRO A 56 -3.22 48.51 11.52
CA PRO A 56 -2.43 49.39 12.38
C PRO A 56 -1.08 48.76 12.76
N ALA A 57 -0.15 49.68 12.96
CA ALA A 57 1.27 49.48 13.13
C ALA A 57 1.68 48.67 14.38
N VAL A 58 2.75 47.92 14.18
CA VAL A 58 3.82 47.50 15.11
C VAL A 58 3.76 48.10 16.52
N LYS A 59 3.55 47.25 17.53
CA LYS A 59 4.22 47.33 18.84
C LYS A 59 4.51 45.92 19.38
N LYS A 60 5.77 45.67 19.75
CA LYS A 60 6.23 44.48 20.51
C LYS A 60 5.63 44.49 21.92
N PRO A 61 5.41 43.31 22.52
CA PRO A 61 5.82 43.17 23.91
C PRO A 61 6.52 41.85 24.26
N THR A 62 7.56 42.06 25.04
CA THR A 62 8.23 41.28 26.09
C THR A 62 7.49 40.10 26.74
N VAL A 63 8.33 39.09 27.04
CA VAL A 63 8.20 37.87 27.84
C VAL A 63 7.46 38.02 29.18
N ASN A 64 6.67 37.00 29.57
CA ASN A 64 6.65 36.49 30.94
C ASN A 64 6.15 35.04 31.05
N LYS A 65 6.83 34.29 31.91
CA LYS A 65 6.66 32.87 32.30
C LYS A 65 5.84 32.83 33.60
N THR A 66 5.06 31.76 33.83
CA THR A 66 4.85 31.04 35.13
C THR A 66 3.41 30.55 35.39
N ILE A 67 3.25 29.20 35.33
CA ILE A 67 2.57 28.22 36.23
C ILE A 67 1.04 28.28 36.51
N ILE A 68 0.42 27.08 36.49
CA ILE A 68 -0.57 26.43 37.40
C ILE A 68 -1.50 25.57 36.51
N ALA A 69 -1.30 24.25 36.37
CA ALA A 69 -1.69 23.13 37.25
C ALA A 69 -3.18 22.73 37.20
N ASN A 70 -3.36 21.40 37.04
CA ASN A 70 -4.42 20.56 37.63
C ASN A 70 -5.79 20.46 36.92
N VAL A 71 -6.02 19.34 36.22
CA VAL A 71 -7.33 18.66 36.22
C VAL A 71 -7.11 17.16 36.36
N GLN A 72 -7.62 16.65 37.47
CA GLN A 72 -7.60 15.25 37.90
C GLN A 72 -8.69 14.43 37.20
N THR A 73 -8.37 13.15 37.04
CA THR A 73 -9.26 12.00 36.79
C THR A 73 -10.22 11.72 37.96
N PRO A 74 -11.34 11.03 37.69
CA PRO A 74 -11.81 9.94 38.55
C PRO A 74 -11.99 8.65 37.70
N SER A 75 -11.32 7.54 38.01
CA SER A 75 -11.55 6.58 39.10
C SER A 75 -12.85 5.75 38.94
N ASN A 76 -12.63 4.49 38.52
CA ASN A 76 -13.21 3.22 38.99
C ASN A 76 -14.72 3.11 39.27
N ASN A 77 -15.35 2.05 38.72
CA ASN A 77 -16.21 1.09 39.44
C ASN A 77 -16.70 -0.08 38.54
N LYS A 78 -16.24 -1.30 38.85
CA LYS A 78 -16.85 -2.63 38.62
C LYS A 78 -16.49 -3.44 39.89
N PRO A 79 -17.24 -4.45 40.40
CA PRO A 79 -18.24 -5.26 39.71
C PRO A 79 -19.48 -5.67 40.52
N LEU A 80 -20.53 -6.15 39.83
CA LEU A 80 -21.51 -7.05 40.44
C LEU A 80 -21.86 -8.21 39.50
N SER A 81 -21.73 -9.40 40.06
CA SER A 81 -22.04 -10.73 39.56
C SER A 81 -23.00 -11.33 40.58
N LEU A 82 -24.15 -11.82 40.13
CA LEU A 82 -25.17 -12.62 40.83
C LEU A 82 -26.22 -12.86 39.72
N VAL A 83 -26.69 -14.07 39.39
CA VAL A 83 -27.24 -15.11 40.25
C VAL A 83 -27.18 -16.46 39.52
N GLU A 84 -26.87 -17.47 40.30
CA GLU A 84 -26.96 -18.91 40.11
C GLU A 84 -28.40 -19.41 40.34
N SER A 85 -28.91 -20.35 39.54
CA SER A 85 -29.85 -21.36 40.04
C SER A 85 -30.10 -22.46 39.02
N ALA A 86 -29.82 -23.67 39.48
CA ALA A 86 -30.01 -24.96 38.85
C ALA A 86 -31.49 -25.39 38.79
N ILE A 87 -31.85 -26.24 37.83
CA ILE A 87 -32.78 -27.35 38.04
C ILE A 87 -32.28 -28.57 37.25
N ALA A 88 -32.13 -29.68 37.98
CA ALA A 88 -31.73 -30.99 37.51
C ALA A 88 -32.94 -31.92 37.28
N ALA A 89 -32.62 -33.09 36.70
CA ALA A 89 -33.33 -34.38 36.75
C ALA A 89 -34.24 -34.74 35.54
N GLN A 90 -33.83 -35.73 34.73
CA GLN A 90 -34.18 -37.19 34.77
C GLN A 90 -35.52 -37.44 34.01
N THR A 91 -35.78 -38.45 33.16
CA THR A 91 -35.25 -39.81 32.93
C THR A 91 -35.87 -40.38 31.62
N LYS A 92 -35.20 -41.37 30.97
CA LYS A 92 -35.74 -42.58 30.26
C LYS A 92 -36.82 -42.40 29.16
N VAL A 93 -36.82 -43.07 27.99
CA VAL A 93 -36.81 -44.52 27.68
C VAL A 93 -36.44 -44.69 26.18
N ALA A 94 -35.80 -45.81 25.82
CA ALA A 94 -35.48 -46.25 24.46
C ALA A 94 -36.71 -46.71 23.64
N PRO A 95 -36.56 -46.91 22.32
CA PRO A 95 -36.59 -48.30 21.86
C PRO A 95 -35.54 -48.68 20.81
N GLU A 96 -35.35 -49.99 20.77
CA GLU A 96 -34.44 -50.82 19.99
C GLU A 96 -34.86 -50.96 18.52
N VAL A 97 -33.93 -50.79 17.57
CA VAL A 97 -34.03 -51.39 16.22
C VAL A 97 -32.66 -51.93 15.79
N LYS A 98 -32.62 -53.23 15.52
CA LYS A 98 -31.49 -53.99 14.98
C LYS A 98 -31.39 -53.78 13.47
N THR A 99 -30.20 -53.52 12.92
CA THR A 99 -29.58 -54.35 11.84
C THR A 99 -28.22 -53.83 11.37
N ALA A 100 -27.43 -54.78 10.89
CA ALA A 100 -26.30 -54.69 9.96
C ALA A 100 -24.90 -54.35 10.48
N SER A 101 -24.14 -55.42 10.75
CA SER A 101 -22.68 -55.47 10.75
C SER A 101 -22.08 -54.85 9.48
N ILE A 102 -21.25 -53.81 9.65
CA ILE A 102 -20.30 -53.36 8.63
C ILE A 102 -18.88 -53.58 9.16
N LYS A 103 -18.09 -54.22 8.31
CA LYS A 103 -16.74 -54.73 8.56
C LYS A 103 -15.76 -53.63 9.00
N LYS A 104 -14.93 -54.02 9.97
CA LYS A 104 -13.77 -53.32 10.51
C LYS A 104 -12.78 -52.96 9.39
N ALA A 105 -12.79 -51.70 8.95
CA ALA A 105 -11.70 -51.14 8.16
C ALA A 105 -10.61 -50.65 9.13
N THR A 106 -9.49 -51.35 9.14
CA THR A 106 -8.26 -50.95 9.84
C THR A 106 -7.74 -49.65 9.23
N SER A 107 -7.98 -48.54 9.91
CA SER A 107 -7.35 -47.27 9.61
C SER A 107 -5.84 -47.42 9.80
N LYS A 108 -5.09 -47.40 8.71
CA LYS A 108 -3.64 -47.20 8.76
C LYS A 108 -3.40 -45.79 9.33
N THR A 109 -2.92 -45.73 10.56
CA THR A 109 -2.41 -44.50 11.18
C THR A 109 -1.26 -43.97 10.34
N ILE A 110 -1.55 -43.00 9.47
CA ILE A 110 -0.52 -42.21 8.79
C ILE A 110 0.09 -41.31 9.86
N LYS A 111 1.32 -41.62 10.28
CA LYS A 111 2.12 -40.74 11.14
C LYS A 111 2.18 -39.36 10.47
N PRO A 112 1.81 -38.27 11.16
CA PRO A 112 1.92 -36.94 10.57
C PRO A 112 3.38 -36.65 10.27
N ALA A 113 3.68 -36.39 9.00
CA ALA A 113 4.99 -35.91 8.57
C ALA A 113 5.29 -34.62 9.34
N LYS A 114 6.29 -34.65 10.23
CA LYS A 114 6.80 -33.46 10.90
C LYS A 114 7.23 -32.48 9.82
N LYS A 115 6.43 -31.44 9.57
CA LYS A 115 6.84 -30.28 8.78
C LYS A 115 8.11 -29.75 9.45
N GLN A 116 9.25 -29.92 8.80
CA GLN A 116 10.51 -29.31 9.24
C GLN A 116 10.29 -27.80 9.29
N ALA A 117 10.25 -27.26 10.50
CA ALA A 117 10.21 -25.82 10.71
C ALA A 117 11.52 -25.25 10.14
N ARG A 118 11.42 -24.41 9.10
CA ARG A 118 12.58 -23.71 8.55
C ARG A 118 13.23 -22.93 9.70
N SER A 119 14.51 -23.18 9.97
CA SER A 119 15.27 -22.41 10.96
C SER A 119 15.30 -20.95 10.51
N ILE A 120 14.65 -20.07 11.27
CA ILE A 120 14.67 -18.64 11.01
C ILE A 120 16.00 -18.11 11.53
N THR A 121 16.93 -17.83 10.62
CA THR A 121 18.21 -17.21 10.96
C THR A 121 17.94 -15.80 11.47
N PRO A 122 18.46 -15.42 12.66
CA PRO A 122 18.23 -14.10 13.20
C PRO A 122 18.94 -13.03 12.35
N LEU A 123 18.26 -11.91 12.14
CA LEU A 123 18.80 -10.75 11.44
C LEU A 123 19.73 -9.98 12.38
N LYS A 124 20.84 -9.48 11.85
CA LYS A 124 21.91 -8.85 12.64
C LYS A 124 22.27 -7.49 12.07
N VAL A 125 22.44 -6.50 12.94
CA VAL A 125 23.11 -5.22 12.64
C VAL A 125 24.48 -5.27 13.32
N TRP A 126 25.55 -5.29 12.52
CA TRP A 126 26.89 -5.38 13.07
C TRP A 126 27.34 -4.06 13.70
N PRO A 127 28.28 -4.10 14.66
CA PRO A 127 28.95 -2.89 15.12
C PRO A 127 29.55 -2.13 13.93
N ARG A 128 29.43 -0.80 13.93
CA ARG A 128 29.97 0.09 12.88
C ARG A 128 29.31 -0.02 11.50
N GLU A 129 28.33 -0.92 11.31
CA GLU A 129 27.44 -0.95 10.14
C GLU A 129 26.30 0.05 10.37
N ARG A 130 25.88 0.82 9.35
CA ARG A 130 24.71 1.69 9.52
C ARG A 130 23.44 0.84 9.54
N TYR A 131 22.42 1.27 10.27
CA TYR A 131 21.14 0.56 10.28
C TYR A 131 20.54 0.41 8.87
N ILE A 132 20.68 1.44 8.04
CA ILE A 132 20.22 1.42 6.65
C ILE A 132 20.95 0.36 5.80
N ASP A 133 22.25 0.17 6.02
CA ASP A 133 23.07 -0.81 5.28
C ASP A 133 22.69 -2.22 5.69
N ALA A 134 22.49 -2.47 6.99
CA ALA A 134 22.03 -3.76 7.49
C ALA A 134 20.67 -4.15 6.91
N MET A 135 19.70 -3.23 6.93
CA MET A 135 18.38 -3.45 6.35
C MET A 135 18.42 -3.69 4.84
N SER A 136 19.26 -2.95 4.12
CA SER A 136 19.44 -3.14 2.68
C SER A 136 20.01 -4.52 2.39
N ARG A 137 21.07 -4.91 3.11
CA ARG A 137 21.70 -6.22 3.00
C ARG A 137 20.71 -7.35 3.25
N TRP A 138 19.93 -7.29 4.34
CA TRP A 138 18.89 -8.29 4.64
C TRP A 138 17.92 -8.50 3.48
N LEU A 139 17.50 -7.41 2.84
CA LEU A 139 16.57 -7.44 1.72
C LEU A 139 17.25 -7.93 0.42
N HIS A 140 18.49 -7.51 0.18
CA HIS A 140 19.30 -7.98 -0.96
C HIS A 140 19.58 -9.49 -0.89
N ASP A 141 19.84 -10.03 0.30
CA ASP A 141 20.04 -11.46 0.52
C ASP A 141 18.81 -12.29 0.05
N ASP A 142 17.62 -11.69 0.08
CA ASP A 142 16.36 -12.29 -0.42
C ASP A 142 15.96 -11.84 -1.83
N GLY A 143 16.82 -11.11 -2.53
CA GLY A 143 16.64 -10.66 -3.91
C GLY A 143 15.78 -9.41 -4.09
N PHE A 144 15.53 -8.65 -3.03
CA PHE A 144 14.90 -7.33 -3.12
C PHE A 144 15.94 -6.27 -3.48
N ASN A 145 16.29 -6.19 -4.77
CA ASN A 145 17.32 -5.26 -5.24
C ASN A 145 16.83 -3.82 -5.43
N ASN A 146 15.50 -3.62 -5.41
CA ASN A 146 14.87 -2.33 -5.58
C ASN A 146 14.18 -1.94 -4.27
N ILE A 147 14.81 -1.04 -3.52
CA ILE A 147 14.35 -0.60 -2.20
C ILE A 147 14.03 0.89 -2.26
N ALA A 148 12.76 1.25 -2.05
CA ALA A 148 12.33 2.64 -1.92
C ALA A 148 12.48 3.12 -0.46
N TRP A 149 13.12 4.27 -0.27
CA TRP A 149 13.29 4.91 1.04
C TRP A 149 12.42 6.16 1.11
N GLU A 150 11.20 6.01 1.64
CA GLU A 150 10.17 7.07 1.65
C GLU A 150 10.01 7.68 3.03
N LEU A 151 11.12 7.79 3.77
CA LEU A 151 11.15 8.18 5.17
C LEU A 151 11.48 9.67 5.34
N PRO A 152 10.97 10.32 6.40
CA PRO A 152 11.37 11.68 6.75
C PRO A 152 12.89 11.78 6.98
N ALA A 153 13.47 12.94 6.65
CA ALA A 153 14.91 13.19 6.80
C ALA A 153 15.41 12.89 8.23
N ALA A 154 14.64 13.25 9.26
CA ALA A 154 14.98 12.96 10.65
C ALA A 154 15.14 11.44 10.93
N VAL A 155 14.28 10.61 10.34
CA VAL A 155 14.39 9.14 10.46
C VAL A 155 15.60 8.64 9.69
N MET A 156 15.83 9.16 8.48
CA MET A 156 17.00 8.80 7.68
C MET A 156 18.32 9.13 8.40
N THR A 157 18.39 10.25 9.13
CA THR A 157 19.56 10.59 9.96
C THR A 157 19.80 9.53 11.04
N GLN A 158 18.75 9.07 11.74
CA GLN A 158 18.87 8.01 12.74
C GLN A 158 19.33 6.68 12.11
N LEU A 159 18.78 6.33 10.94
CA LEU A 159 19.16 5.10 10.24
C LEU A 159 20.59 5.11 9.69
N ASN A 160 21.18 6.30 9.52
CA ASN A 160 22.58 6.47 9.13
C ASN A 160 23.56 6.32 10.30
N GLN A 161 23.07 6.24 11.54
CA GLN A 161 23.90 5.97 12.71
C GLN A 161 24.31 4.49 12.74
N LYS A 162 25.31 4.21 13.58
CA LYS A 162 25.94 2.91 13.73
C LYS A 162 25.79 2.46 15.19
N PRO A 163 25.37 1.22 15.47
CA PRO A 163 25.35 0.73 16.83
C PRO A 163 26.77 0.46 17.32
N GLU A 164 27.00 0.68 18.61
CA GLU A 164 28.26 0.35 19.28
C GLU A 164 28.45 -1.16 19.46
N GLN A 165 27.34 -1.88 19.61
CA GLN A 165 27.30 -3.31 19.88
C GLN A 165 26.49 -4.06 18.82
N LEU A 166 26.72 -5.37 18.73
CA LEU A 166 25.97 -6.25 17.84
C LEU A 166 24.49 -6.28 18.27
N ILE A 167 23.59 -5.90 17.37
CA ILE A 167 22.16 -6.02 17.59
C ILE A 167 21.65 -7.27 16.88
N THR A 168 21.09 -8.21 17.65
CA THR A 168 20.45 -9.41 17.12
C THR A 168 18.92 -9.26 17.20
N LEU A 169 18.27 -9.36 16.05
CA LEU A 169 16.84 -9.20 15.89
C LEU A 169 16.24 -10.57 15.50
N PRO A 170 15.38 -11.15 16.35
CA PRO A 170 14.73 -12.41 16.02
C PRO A 170 13.67 -12.21 14.94
N GLY A 171 13.37 -13.27 14.21
CA GLY A 171 12.23 -13.30 13.30
C GLY A 171 12.53 -12.87 11.86
N GLN A 172 11.46 -12.61 11.11
CA GLN A 172 11.52 -12.17 9.71
C GLN A 172 11.67 -10.64 9.62
N TYR A 173 11.88 -10.10 8.41
CA TYR A 173 12.13 -8.67 8.20
C TYR A 173 11.13 -7.74 8.90
N ARG A 174 9.83 -8.00 8.79
CA ARG A 174 8.81 -7.15 9.44
C ARG A 174 8.96 -7.09 10.96
N GLN A 175 9.34 -8.21 11.59
CA GLN A 175 9.55 -8.29 13.03
C GLN A 175 10.85 -7.60 13.43
N ALA A 176 11.94 -7.81 12.68
CA ALA A 176 13.20 -7.13 12.89
C ALA A 176 13.07 -5.60 12.74
N VAL A 177 12.40 -5.16 11.69
CA VAL A 177 12.10 -3.74 11.45
C VAL A 177 11.24 -3.17 12.58
N SER A 178 10.17 -3.85 12.99
CA SER A 178 9.32 -3.41 14.11
C SER A 178 10.10 -3.32 15.44
N LYS A 179 11.06 -4.20 15.67
CA LYS A 179 11.92 -4.12 16.86
C LYS A 179 12.90 -2.96 16.76
N LEU A 180 13.51 -2.76 15.59
CA LEU A 180 14.44 -1.65 15.34
C LEU A 180 13.76 -0.29 15.48
N THR A 181 12.53 -0.13 15.00
CA THR A 181 11.78 1.11 15.12
C THR A 181 11.47 1.48 16.57
N LYS A 182 11.16 0.48 17.40
CA LYS A 182 11.01 0.68 18.85
C LYS A 182 12.33 1.09 19.50
N THR A 183 13.44 0.43 19.14
CA THR A 183 14.78 0.76 19.68
C THR A 183 15.20 2.19 19.34
N LEU A 184 14.97 2.62 18.10
CA LEU A 184 15.35 3.95 17.63
C LEU A 184 14.29 5.03 17.93
N ASN A 185 13.14 4.64 18.47
CA ASN A 185 11.97 5.51 18.68
C ASN A 185 11.56 6.29 17.42
N VAL A 186 11.47 5.59 16.27
CA VAL A 186 11.07 6.16 14.98
C VAL A 186 9.86 5.44 14.40
N LYS A 187 9.05 6.14 13.61
CA LYS A 187 7.94 5.53 12.85
C LYS A 187 8.42 5.10 11.47
N MET A 188 8.45 3.79 11.22
CA MET A 188 8.82 3.19 9.95
C MET A 188 8.19 1.80 9.81
N TYR A 189 7.79 1.46 8.60
CA TYR A 189 7.17 0.19 8.26
C TYR A 189 7.81 -0.38 7.00
N LEU A 190 7.96 -1.69 6.93
CA LEU A 190 8.49 -2.40 5.76
C LEU A 190 7.34 -2.97 4.93
N HIS A 191 7.25 -2.52 3.69
CA HIS A 191 6.31 -2.98 2.69
C HIS A 191 7.08 -3.75 1.62
N VAL A 192 6.59 -4.91 1.21
CA VAL A 192 7.24 -5.75 0.20
C VAL A 192 6.23 -6.19 -0.85
N ARG A 193 6.69 -6.31 -2.08
CA ARG A 193 5.96 -6.86 -3.22
C ARG A 193 6.86 -7.88 -3.90
N TYR A 194 6.37 -9.10 -4.12
CA TYR A 194 7.16 -10.18 -4.71
C TYR A 194 7.01 -10.29 -6.25
N TYR A 195 5.87 -9.87 -6.80
CA TYR A 195 5.52 -9.99 -8.22
C TYR A 195 4.93 -8.66 -8.74
N PRO A 196 5.17 -8.26 -10.00
CA PRO A 196 5.98 -8.95 -11.03
C PRO A 196 7.49 -8.89 -10.79
N GLU A 197 7.94 -7.93 -10.00
CA GLU A 197 9.34 -7.77 -9.60
C GLU A 197 9.40 -7.58 -8.07
N LYS A 198 10.49 -8.04 -7.45
CA LYS A 198 10.72 -7.89 -6.02
C LYS A 198 11.05 -6.44 -5.68
N LEU A 199 10.10 -5.76 -5.02
CA LEU A 199 10.26 -4.40 -4.49
C LEU A 199 10.12 -4.42 -2.98
N ALA A 200 10.93 -3.62 -2.30
CA ALA A 200 10.74 -3.30 -0.90
C ALA A 200 10.61 -1.78 -0.74
N ALA A 201 9.94 -1.34 0.31
CA ALA A 201 9.84 0.06 0.66
C ALA A 201 9.81 0.22 2.17
N PHE A 202 10.59 1.20 2.65
CA PHE A 202 10.49 1.69 4.02
C PHE A 202 9.69 2.98 4.01
N VAL A 203 8.58 2.98 4.74
CA VAL A 203 7.56 4.05 4.69
C VAL A 203 7.15 4.48 6.11
N PRO A 204 6.71 5.73 6.33
CA PRO A 204 6.30 6.23 7.65
C PRO A 204 4.83 5.92 7.99
N TRP A 205 4.07 5.28 7.11
CA TRP A 205 2.65 4.94 7.29
C TRP A 205 2.42 3.43 7.43
N GLU A 206 1.38 3.04 8.17
CA GLU A 206 1.09 1.63 8.48
C GLU A 206 0.20 0.93 7.43
N GLY A 207 -0.55 1.72 6.65
CA GLY A 207 -1.52 1.22 5.67
C GLY A 207 -0.89 0.71 4.38
N ASP A 208 -1.69 0.01 3.57
CA ASP A 208 -1.27 -0.53 2.28
C ASP A 208 -0.54 0.50 1.42
N SER A 209 0.44 0.02 0.65
CA SER A 209 1.23 0.86 -0.25
C SER A 209 1.15 0.38 -1.69
N THR A 210 1.14 1.32 -2.63
CA THR A 210 1.46 1.04 -4.02
C THR A 210 2.98 1.13 -4.18
N LEU A 211 3.64 0.01 -4.48
CA LEU A 211 5.07 -0.05 -4.81
C LEU A 211 5.20 -0.20 -6.32
N MET A 212 6.10 0.55 -6.97
CA MET A 212 6.41 0.37 -8.40
C MET A 212 7.79 0.90 -8.76
N MET A 213 8.29 0.51 -9.94
CA MET A 213 9.40 1.20 -10.59
C MET A 213 8.87 2.39 -11.41
N ALA A 214 9.32 3.59 -11.09
CA ALA A 214 9.25 4.74 -11.99
C ALA A 214 10.24 4.51 -13.12
N ARG A 215 9.77 4.40 -14.37
CA ARG A 215 10.60 4.06 -15.54
C ARG A 215 9.99 4.55 -16.84
N GLY A 216 10.84 4.96 -17.77
CA GLY A 216 10.48 5.34 -19.14
C GLY A 216 11.73 5.84 -19.86
N GLU A 217 11.70 5.87 -21.19
CA GLU A 217 12.79 6.47 -21.99
C GLU A 217 12.86 8.00 -21.80
N ASN A 218 11.73 8.60 -21.45
CA ASN A 218 11.56 10.02 -21.20
C ASN A 218 10.43 10.24 -20.19
N LEU A 219 10.28 11.48 -19.74
CA LEU A 219 9.32 11.85 -18.70
C LEU A 219 7.89 11.49 -19.08
N GLU A 220 7.49 11.74 -20.34
CA GLU A 220 6.16 11.38 -20.83
C GLU A 220 5.87 9.88 -20.65
N MET A 221 6.82 9.02 -21.05
CA MET A 221 6.68 7.57 -20.91
C MET A 221 6.65 7.13 -19.44
N ALA A 222 7.46 7.74 -18.59
CA ALA A 222 7.45 7.46 -17.15
C ALA A 222 6.11 7.79 -16.50
N LEU A 223 5.52 8.93 -16.85
CA LEU A 223 4.23 9.38 -16.34
C LEU A 223 3.07 8.57 -16.92
N LYS A 224 3.16 8.14 -18.18
CA LYS A 224 2.20 7.18 -18.77
C LYS A 224 2.17 5.88 -17.98
N THR A 225 3.33 5.26 -17.77
CA THR A 225 3.46 4.02 -17.01
C THR A 225 2.94 4.18 -15.58
N LEU A 226 3.32 5.28 -14.90
CA LEU A 226 2.80 5.60 -13.57
C LEU A 226 1.28 5.70 -13.58
N SER A 227 0.70 6.49 -14.48
CA SER A 227 -0.75 6.71 -14.55
C SER A 227 -1.50 5.38 -14.74
N THR A 228 -1.02 4.52 -15.64
CA THR A 228 -1.61 3.20 -15.85
C THR A 228 -1.51 2.30 -14.61
N ASN A 229 -0.42 2.35 -13.85
CA ASN A 229 -0.26 1.57 -12.63
C ASN A 229 -1.24 1.97 -11.51
N TYR A 230 -1.69 3.23 -11.50
CA TYR A 230 -2.73 3.72 -10.58
C TYR A 230 -4.15 3.59 -11.15
N ASN A 231 -4.32 2.97 -12.32
CA ASN A 231 -5.60 2.92 -13.04
C ASN A 231 -6.15 4.30 -13.42
N TRP A 232 -5.26 5.24 -13.72
CA TRP A 232 -5.59 6.54 -14.32
C TRP A 232 -5.47 6.49 -15.84
N LYS A 233 -6.38 7.17 -16.50
CA LYS A 233 -6.44 7.33 -17.95
C LYS A 233 -5.31 8.24 -18.42
N TRP A 234 -4.49 7.70 -19.32
CA TRP A 234 -3.53 8.44 -20.11
C TRP A 234 -4.04 8.62 -21.53
N ILE A 235 -4.19 9.86 -21.98
CA ILE A 235 -4.64 10.18 -23.34
C ILE A 235 -3.40 10.42 -24.20
N ALA A 236 -3.28 9.66 -25.29
CA ALA A 236 -2.10 9.68 -26.13
C ALA A 236 -1.89 11.02 -26.82
N ARG A 237 -0.64 11.29 -27.23
CA ARG A 237 -0.31 12.41 -28.10
C ARG A 237 -1.16 12.35 -29.38
N ASN A 238 -1.59 13.51 -29.88
CA ASN A 238 -2.46 13.68 -31.06
C ASN A 238 -3.93 13.30 -30.85
N GLN A 239 -4.37 13.01 -29.62
CA GLN A 239 -5.78 12.87 -29.29
C GLN A 239 -6.31 14.14 -28.59
N GLN A 240 -7.60 14.43 -28.80
CA GLN A 240 -8.25 15.51 -28.07
C GLN A 240 -8.15 15.24 -26.57
N GLY A 241 -7.67 16.24 -25.83
CA GLY A 241 -7.47 16.12 -24.39
C GLY A 241 -6.17 15.40 -23.98
N GLN A 242 -5.19 15.24 -24.88
CA GLN A 242 -3.90 14.58 -24.60
C GLN A 242 -3.33 14.91 -23.21
N SER A 243 -2.81 13.88 -22.55
CA SER A 243 -2.31 13.97 -21.18
C SER A 243 -1.06 14.81 -21.09
N TYR A 244 -0.11 14.68 -22.02
CA TYR A 244 1.12 15.45 -22.00
C TYR A 244 0.99 16.72 -22.83
N ARG A 245 1.07 17.89 -22.19
CA ARG A 245 0.92 19.22 -22.81
C ARG A 245 2.08 20.17 -22.50
N ALA A 246 3.05 19.73 -21.71
CA ALA A 246 4.29 20.47 -21.50
C ALA A 246 5.05 20.63 -22.83
N LYS A 247 5.77 21.75 -22.98
CA LYS A 247 6.49 22.06 -24.22
C LYS A 247 7.60 21.06 -24.51
N ASN A 248 8.33 20.68 -23.47
CA ASN A 248 9.50 19.81 -23.57
C ASN A 248 9.20 18.43 -23.00
N ASN A 249 9.70 17.39 -23.65
CA ASN A 249 9.74 16.05 -23.08
C ASN A 249 11.15 15.77 -22.54
N TYR A 250 11.28 15.81 -21.21
CA TYR A 250 12.57 15.71 -20.55
C TYR A 250 13.12 14.27 -20.59
N PRO A 251 14.44 14.08 -20.67
CA PRO A 251 15.04 12.77 -20.49
C PRO A 251 14.73 12.24 -19.09
N PHE A 252 14.46 10.94 -18.99
CA PHE A 252 14.23 10.28 -17.70
C PHE A 252 15.49 9.48 -17.35
N PRO A 253 16.22 9.84 -16.28
CA PRO A 253 17.63 9.46 -16.14
C PRO A 253 17.83 7.97 -15.92
N ALA A 254 17.08 7.36 -15.01
CA ALA A 254 17.18 5.94 -14.69
C ALA A 254 15.89 5.45 -14.00
N PRO A 255 15.55 4.16 -14.12
CA PRO A 255 14.48 3.57 -13.32
C PRO A 255 14.79 3.59 -11.82
N TYR A 256 13.81 3.92 -10.98
CA TYR A 256 13.93 3.85 -9.53
C TYR A 256 12.64 3.40 -8.84
N PRO A 257 12.71 2.70 -7.70
CA PRO A 257 11.53 2.29 -6.96
C PRO A 257 10.92 3.48 -6.23
N ILE A 258 9.59 3.56 -6.25
CA ILE A 258 8.81 4.51 -5.45
C ILE A 258 7.74 3.77 -4.65
N ALA A 259 7.36 4.32 -3.51
CA ALA A 259 6.20 3.86 -2.76
C ALA A 259 5.30 5.00 -2.30
N THR A 260 4.00 4.80 -2.38
CA THR A 260 2.99 5.73 -1.84
C THR A 260 1.93 4.94 -1.07
N PRO A 261 1.10 5.60 -0.24
CA PRO A 261 -0.16 5.03 0.19
C PRO A 261 -0.94 4.52 -1.02
N LYS A 262 -1.67 3.42 -0.81
CA LYS A 262 -2.44 2.76 -1.86
C LYS A 262 -3.40 3.74 -2.52
N GLY A 263 -3.28 3.87 -3.84
CA GLY A 263 -4.15 4.72 -4.66
C GLY A 263 -3.77 6.20 -4.71
N ASP A 264 -2.77 6.65 -3.95
CA ASP A 264 -2.33 8.05 -3.94
C ASP A 264 -1.42 8.36 -5.14
N ILE A 265 -2.04 8.62 -6.29
CA ILE A 265 -1.31 9.02 -7.50
C ILE A 265 -0.68 10.40 -7.35
N SER A 266 -1.28 11.30 -6.55
CA SER A 266 -0.82 12.69 -6.40
C SER A 266 0.58 12.70 -5.80
N GLN A 267 0.78 11.93 -4.73
CA GLN A 267 2.10 11.77 -4.12
C GLN A 267 3.11 11.14 -5.09
N ALA A 268 2.67 10.17 -5.91
CA ALA A 268 3.54 9.50 -6.87
C ALA A 268 4.01 10.47 -7.97
N LEU A 269 3.08 11.26 -8.51
CA LEU A 269 3.37 12.31 -9.48
C LEU A 269 4.29 13.37 -8.89
N GLY A 270 4.00 13.85 -7.68
CA GLY A 270 4.85 14.82 -7.00
C GLY A 270 6.31 14.36 -6.88
N LYS A 271 6.54 13.07 -6.63
CA LYS A 271 7.90 12.49 -6.57
C LYS A 271 8.59 12.43 -7.94
N ILE A 272 7.88 11.99 -8.97
CA ILE A 272 8.46 11.92 -10.33
C ILE A 272 8.70 13.32 -10.89
N LEU A 273 7.80 14.26 -10.62
CA LEU A 273 7.82 15.59 -11.21
C LEU A 273 8.70 16.60 -10.45
N ALA A 274 9.05 16.34 -9.19
CA ALA A 274 9.86 17.24 -8.37
C ALA A 274 11.10 17.86 -9.06
N PRO A 275 11.88 17.15 -9.90
CA PRO A 275 13.05 17.73 -10.55
C PRO A 275 12.75 18.37 -11.92
N TYR A 276 11.50 18.41 -12.38
CA TYR A 276 11.12 18.91 -13.70
C TYR A 276 10.21 20.14 -13.59
N PRO A 277 10.33 21.13 -14.50
CA PRO A 277 9.51 22.35 -14.49
C PRO A 277 8.12 22.10 -15.10
N VAL A 278 7.44 21.05 -14.64
CA VAL A 278 6.10 20.66 -15.08
C VAL A 278 5.25 20.27 -13.87
N ILE A 279 3.96 20.50 -13.98
CA ILE A 279 2.97 20.18 -12.96
C ILE A 279 1.97 19.16 -13.48
N ALA A 280 1.37 18.40 -12.57
CA ALA A 280 0.25 17.51 -12.87
C ALA A 280 -1.07 18.10 -12.38
N ASN A 281 -2.07 18.10 -13.27
CA ASN A 281 -3.46 18.31 -12.93
C ASN A 281 -4.22 17.01 -13.05
N LEU A 282 -4.89 16.64 -11.97
CA LEU A 282 -5.72 15.45 -11.86
C LEU A 282 -7.17 15.82 -12.13
N LEU A 283 -7.78 15.20 -13.14
CA LEU A 283 -9.22 15.27 -13.39
C LEU A 283 -9.88 14.06 -12.73
N ASP A 284 -10.27 14.20 -11.46
CA ASP A 284 -10.76 13.07 -10.64
C ASP A 284 -11.97 12.36 -11.25
N ASN A 285 -12.95 13.13 -11.77
CA ASN A 285 -14.19 12.60 -12.34
C ASN A 285 -13.93 11.64 -13.52
N THR A 286 -12.91 11.92 -14.33
CA THR A 286 -12.55 11.10 -15.49
C THR A 286 -11.29 10.26 -15.27
N ARG A 287 -10.73 10.30 -14.05
CA ARG A 287 -9.42 9.75 -13.68
C ARG A 287 -8.36 10.04 -14.73
N THR A 288 -8.32 11.26 -15.26
CA THR A 288 -7.38 11.63 -16.33
C THR A 288 -6.25 12.49 -15.76
N VAL A 289 -5.01 12.14 -16.08
CA VAL A 289 -3.83 12.96 -15.72
C VAL A 289 -3.50 13.91 -16.85
N LEU A 290 -3.29 15.18 -16.53
CA LEU A 290 -2.79 16.20 -17.45
C LEU A 290 -1.46 16.75 -16.93
N ILE A 291 -0.45 16.86 -17.79
CA ILE A 291 0.88 17.37 -17.48
C ILE A 291 1.10 18.66 -18.26
N MET A 292 1.49 19.73 -17.58
CA MET A 292 1.61 21.07 -18.15
C MET A 292 2.90 21.72 -17.65
N ASP A 293 3.40 22.73 -18.35
CA ASP A 293 4.52 23.53 -17.85
C ASP A 293 4.13 24.24 -16.55
N GLU A 294 5.08 24.36 -15.62
CA GLU A 294 4.94 25.25 -14.47
C GLU A 294 4.86 26.70 -14.96
N LYS A 295 4.01 27.52 -14.31
CA LYS A 295 3.79 28.92 -14.69
C LYS A 295 4.88 29.84 -14.18
#